data_AF-A0A137SKC2-F1
#
_entry.id   AF-A0A137SKC2-F1
#
_cell.length_a   1.000
_cell.length_b   1.000
_cell.length_c   1.000
_cell.angle_alpha   90.00
_cell.angle_beta   90.00
_cell.angle_gamma   90.00
#
_symmetry.space_group_name_H-M   'P 1'
#
loop_
_entity.id
_entity.type
_entity.pdbx_description
1 polymer ?
#
loop_
_entity_poly.entity_id
_entity_poly.type
_entity_poly.pdbx_seq_one_letter_code
_entity_poly.pdbx_strand_id
1 'polypeptide(L)' 'MFSQSVDGADASAVLYSIVMTCRANDINPYLYFQKLFTELPQRDEFADLSDLLPWNAGLEA' A
#
# COMPACT_ATOMS: atom_id res chain seq x y z
N MET A 1 -16.60 -1.98 11.32
CA MET A 1 -16.28 -1.17 10.13
C MET A 1 -15.43 0.00 10.57
N PHE A 2 -14.25 0.20 9.97
CA PHE A 2 -13.33 1.29 10.30
C PHE A 2 -13.83 2.67 9.80
N SER A 3 -15.13 2.97 9.82
CA SER A 3 -15.66 4.29 9.40
C SER A 3 -16.54 4.94 10.47
N GLN A 4 -16.51 4.43 11.70
CA GLN A 4 -17.35 4.89 12.79
C GLN A 4 -16.61 5.80 13.79
N SER A 5 -15.29 5.95 13.62
CA SER A 5 -14.44 6.87 14.36
C SER A 5 -13.63 7.74 13.39
N VAL A 6 -13.15 8.89 13.87
CA VAL A 6 -12.27 9.80 13.11
C VAL A 6 -11.03 9.03 12.65
N ASP A 7 -10.36 8.32 13.56
CA ASP A 7 -9.19 7.49 13.25
C ASP A 7 -9.47 6.43 12.18
N GLY A 8 -10.68 5.86 12.18
CA GLY A 8 -11.10 4.90 11.17
C GLY A 8 -11.29 5.56 9.80
N ALA A 9 -11.93 6.73 9.76
CA ALA A 9 -12.11 7.49 8.53
C ALA A 9 -10.76 7.88 7.93
N ASP A 10 -9.81 8.29 8.77
CA ASP A 10 -8.45 8.63 8.36
C ASP A 10 -7.71 7.40 7.81
N ALA A 11 -7.75 6.26 8.52
CA ALA A 11 -7.17 5.01 8.02
C ALA A 11 -7.79 4.58 6.68
N SER A 12 -9.10 4.76 6.52
CA SER A 12 -9.81 4.47 5.27
C SER A 12 -9.37 5.40 4.13
N ALA A 13 -9.18 6.69 4.42
CA ALA A 13 -8.69 7.66 3.46
C ALA A 13 -7.24 7.37 3.02
N VAL A 14 -6.38 6.91 3.93
CA VAL A 14 -5.02 6.47 3.63
C VAL A 14 -5.04 5.26 2.69
N LEU A 15 -5.80 4.21 3.03
CA LEU A 15 -5.92 3.03 2.17
C LEU A 15 -6.46 3.38 0.78
N TYR A 16 -7.47 4.25 0.72
CA TYR A 16 -8.02 4.72 -0.55
C TYR A 16 -6.98 5.48 -1.37
N SER A 17 -6.18 6.34 -0.75
CA SER A 17 -5.10 7.08 -1.41
C SER A 17 -4.05 6.14 -2.01
N ILE A 18 -3.68 5.06 -1.30
CA ILE A 18 -2.76 4.04 -1.80
C ILE A 18 -3.36 3.31 -3.01
N VAL A 19 -4.63 2.90 -2.93
CA VAL A 19 -5.34 2.25 -4.05
C VAL A 19 -5.36 3.15 -5.28
N MET A 20 -5.69 4.43 -5.11
CA MET A 20 -5.68 5.40 -6.21
C MET A 20 -4.29 5.59 -6.79
N THR A 21 -3.25 5.60 -5.96
CA THR A 21 -1.85 5.67 -6.43
C THR A 21 -1.48 4.44 -7.24
N CYS A 22 -1.84 3.23 -6.80
CA CYS A 22 -1.62 2.00 -7.57
C CYS A 22 -2.31 2.08 -8.94
N ARG A 23 -3.57 2.51 -8.96
CA ARG A 23 -4.35 2.68 -10.20
C ARG A 23 -3.75 3.72 -11.15
N ALA A 24 -3.21 4.82 -10.62
CA ALA A 24 -2.56 5.86 -11.42
C ALA A 24 -1.25 5.40 -12.06
N ASN A 25 -0.68 4.28 -11.59
CA ASN A 25 0.53 3.66 -12.10
C ASN A 25 0.23 2.30 -12.77
N ASP A 26 -1.03 2.02 -13.14
CA ASP A 26 -1.48 0.77 -13.78
C ASP A 26 -1.17 -0.52 -13.00
N ILE A 27 -1.01 -0.42 -11.68
CA ILE A 27 -0.72 -1.55 -10.80
C ILE A 27 -2.00 -2.09 -10.18
N ASN A 28 -2.13 -3.42 -10.14
CA ASN A 28 -3.20 -4.08 -9.42
C ASN A 28 -3.04 -3.88 -7.90
N PRO A 29 -3.95 -3.14 -7.22
CA PRO A 29 -3.81 -2.85 -5.79
C PRO A 29 -3.80 -4.09 -4.91
N TYR A 30 -4.49 -5.16 -5.31
CA TYR A 30 -4.51 -6.41 -4.55
C TYR A 30 -3.13 -7.08 -4.53
N LEU A 31 -2.49 -7.18 -5.70
CA LEU A 31 -1.13 -7.73 -5.80
C LEU A 31 -0.12 -6.87 -5.05
N TYR A 32 -0.26 -5.55 -5.12
CA TYR A 32 0.57 -4.62 -4.37
C TYR A 32 0.45 -4.83 -2.87
N PHE A 33 -0.78 -4.89 -2.32
CA PHE A 33 -0.97 -5.14 -0.89
C PHE A 33 -0.48 -6.52 -0.47
N GLN A 34 -0.66 -7.54 -1.30
CA GLN A 34 -0.12 -8.87 -1.01
C GLN A 34 1.40 -8.84 -0.87
N LYS A 35 2.10 -8.20 -1.81
CA LYS A 35 3.56 -8.00 -1.74
C LYS A 35 3.95 -7.17 -0.52
N LEU A 36 3.29 -6.04 -0.30
CA LEU A 36 3.56 -5.14 0.82
C LEU A 36 3.43 -5.88 2.17
N PHE A 37 2.33 -6.60 2.39
CA PHE A 37 2.13 -7.32 3.66
C PHE A 37 2.99 -8.58 3.80
N THR A 38 3.57 -9.09 2.71
CA THR A 38 4.53 -10.19 2.75
C THR A 38 5.94 -9.69 3.09
N GLU A 39 6.37 -8.61 2.46
CA GLU A 39 7.74 -8.09 2.55
C GLU A 39 7.95 -7.19 3.78
N LEU A 40 7.00 -6.30 4.08
CA LEU A 40 7.15 -5.29 5.12
C LEU A 40 7.45 -5.87 6.52
N PRO A 41 6.81 -6.97 6.98
CA PRO A 41 7.13 -7.56 8.28
C PRO A 41 8.53 -8.20 8.35
N GLN A 42 9.18 -8.45 7.21
CA GLN A 42 10.52 -9.02 7.14
C GLN A 42 11.61 -7.94 7.17
N ARG A 43 11.24 -6.67 7.09
CA ARG A 43 12.17 -5.54 7.04
C ARG A 43 12.49 -5.04 8.45
N ASP A 44 13.73 -4.56 8.61
CA ASP A 44 14.13 -3.82 9.80
C ASP A 44 13.37 -2.47 9.88
N GLU A 45 13.24 -1.92 11.09
CA GLU A 45 12.50 -0.68 11.38
C GLU A 45 12.94 0.52 10.51
N PHE A 46 14.20 0.53 10.07
CA PHE A 46 14.81 1.59 9.26
C PHE A 46 15.21 1.13 7.86
N ALA A 47 14.69 -0.01 7.40
CA ALA A 47 14.98 -0.49 6.06
C ALA A 47 14.46 0.50 5.00
N ASP A 48 15.20 0.61 3.90
CA ASP A 48 14.69 1.31 2.71
C ASP A 48 13.47 0.56 2.16
N LEU A 49 12.40 1.31 1.92
CA LEU A 49 11.14 0.81 1.36
C LEU A 49 10.93 1.33 -0.07
N SER A 50 11.93 1.95 -0.67
CA SER A 50 11.86 2.50 -2.03
C SER A 50 11.45 1.44 -3.07
N ASP A 51 11.80 0.17 -2.83
CA ASP A 51 11.43 -0.98 -3.67
C ASP A 51 9.98 -1.44 -3.48
N LEU A 52 9.36 -1.09 -2.34
CA LEU A 52 7.97 -1.38 -2.04
C LEU A 52 7.03 -0.25 -2.45
N LEU A 53 7.54 0.87 -2.99
CA LEU A 53 6.69 1.93 -3.52
C LEU A 53 5.92 1.44 -4.75
N PRO A 54 4.67 1.88 -4.97
CA PRO A 54 3.83 1.37 -6.05
C PRO A 54 4.56 1.33 -7.39
N TRP A 55 5.14 2.45 -7.83
CA TRP A 55 5.86 2.58 -9.11
C TRP A 55 7.16 1.76 -9.23
N ASN A 56 7.68 1.20 -8.13
CA ASN A 56 8.91 0.39 -8.12
C ASN A 56 8.66 -1.09 -7.83
N ALA A 57 7.43 -1.48 -7.48
CA ALA A 57 7.13 -2.82 -7.00
C ALA A 57 7.29 -3.93 -8.06
N GLY A 58 7.49 -3.57 -9.34
CA GLY A 58 7.63 -4.52 -10.46
C GLY A 58 6.37 -5.35 -10.71
N LEU A 59 5.21 -4.78 -10.36
CA LEU A 59 3.89 -5.38 -10.50
C LEU A 59 3.14 -4.71 -11.65
N GLU A 60 3.76 -4.72 -12.83
CA GLU A 60 3.09 -4.33 -14.07
C GLU A 60 2.11 -5.43 -14.47
N ALA A 61 0.92 -5.04 -14.93
CA ALA A 61 -0.09 -5.95 -15.43
C ALA A 61 0.24 -6.46 -16.84
#